data_AF-A0A0P9ZUN8-F1
#
_entry.id   AF-A0A0P9ZUN8-F1
#
_cell.length_a   1.000
_cell.length_b   1.000
_cell.length_c   1.000
_cell.angle_alpha   90.00
_cell.angle_beta   90.00
_cell.angle_gamma   90.00
#
_symmetry.space_group_name_H-M   'P 1'
#
loop_
_entity.id
_entity.type
_entity.pdbx_description
1 polymer ?
#
loop_
_entity_poly.entity_id
_entity_poly.type
_entity_poly.pdbx_seq_one_letter_code
_entity_poly.pdbx_strand_id
1 'polypeptide(L)'
;MICPQGIRRLLDPRLCIAPSARIPGKTDWSITQRKKPAPVRAPVFYHAQIACSRRGVISRPDHHKAWPRTLSTASSIPFPIATRIADQLRGKSFSSFGAFRKVFWISLANDSELSQQFSSPNLSSMAKRLGPPAAPKSEHAGKRIAFELHHVELIKNGGAVYDADNLRAVTPRRHIVSNGI
;
A
#
# COMPACT_ATOMS: atom_id res chain seq x y z
N MET A 1 7.53 -42.64 -7.66
CA MET A 1 7.92 -41.21 -7.66
C MET A 1 7.10 -40.52 -6.58
N ILE A 2 7.63 -40.52 -5.35
CA ILE A 2 8.38 -39.41 -4.73
C ILE A 2 7.47 -38.20 -4.46
N CYS A 3 6.91 -38.19 -3.25
CA CYS A 3 6.53 -36.97 -2.54
C CYS A 3 7.36 -36.97 -1.26
N PRO A 4 8.36 -36.08 -1.08
CA PRO A 4 8.98 -35.90 0.21
C PRO A 4 8.27 -34.80 1.01
N GLN A 5 7.94 -35.16 2.26
CA GLN A 5 8.17 -34.41 3.51
C GLN A 5 7.55 -32.99 3.63
N GLY A 6 6.88 -32.57 4.70
CA GLY A 6 6.84 -33.07 6.06
C GLY A 6 6.62 -31.88 7.00
N ILE A 7 5.47 -31.85 7.70
CA ILE A 7 5.25 -31.04 8.90
C ILE A 7 5.33 -32.02 10.07
N ARG A 8 6.29 -31.82 10.98
CA ARG A 8 6.12 -31.98 12.44
C ARG A 8 7.41 -31.65 13.20
N ARG A 9 7.16 -30.99 14.34
CA ARG A 9 8.03 -30.68 15.49
C ARG A 9 9.14 -31.70 15.76
N LEU A 10 10.24 -31.20 16.33
CA LEU A 10 10.97 -31.64 17.53
C LEU A 10 12.22 -30.73 17.59
N LEU A 11 12.26 -29.69 18.43
CA LEU A 11 12.91 -29.71 19.75
C LEU A 11 14.17 -30.60 19.79
N ASP A 12 15.33 -30.00 19.54
CA ASP A 12 16.62 -30.52 20.02
C ASP A 12 17.12 -29.59 21.17
N PRO A 13 17.37 -30.17 22.36
CA PRO A 13 17.76 -29.48 23.58
C PRO A 13 19.29 -29.44 23.76
N ARG A 14 19.86 -28.23 23.78
CA ARG A 14 21.20 -28.02 24.33
C ARG A 14 21.25 -26.78 25.21
N LEU A 15 21.41 -27.07 26.51
CA LEU A 15 21.92 -26.21 27.58
C LEU A 15 20.99 -25.03 27.97
N CYS A 16 20.49 -24.88 29.19
CA CYS A 16 21.17 -25.08 30.46
C CYS A 16 20.23 -25.60 31.55
N ILE A 17 20.80 -26.44 32.41
CA ILE A 17 20.28 -26.89 33.70
C ILE A 17 20.06 -25.66 34.60
N ALA A 18 18.85 -25.50 35.14
CA ALA A 18 18.59 -24.61 36.27
C ALA A 18 18.50 -25.44 37.56
N PRO A 19 19.08 -24.98 38.68
CA PRO A 19 18.97 -25.69 39.95
C PRO A 19 17.56 -25.59 40.52
N SER A 20 17.14 -26.68 41.14
CA SER A 20 15.91 -26.84 41.93
C SER A 20 15.78 -25.73 42.97
N ALA A 21 14.66 -24.99 42.93
CA ALA A 21 14.26 -24.08 44.00
C ALA A 21 12.80 -24.32 44.37
N ARG A 22 12.65 -24.84 45.59
CA ARG A 22 11.46 -25.07 46.40
C ARG A 22 10.58 -23.80 46.48
N ILE A 23 9.29 -23.94 46.19
CA ILE A 23 8.27 -22.93 46.51
C ILE A 23 8.05 -22.93 48.03
N PRO A 24 8.05 -21.75 48.67
CA PRO A 24 6.97 -21.51 49.62
C PRO A 24 6.42 -20.08 49.58
N GLY A 25 5.16 -19.96 49.98
CA GLY A 25 4.68 -18.81 50.75
C GLY A 25 3.90 -17.75 49.98
N LYS A 26 2.59 -17.74 50.21
CA LYS A 26 1.74 -16.55 50.02
C LYS A 26 2.20 -15.43 50.95
N THR A 27 2.24 -14.20 50.44
CA THR A 27 1.59 -12.95 50.93
C THR A 27 2.42 -11.75 50.49
N ASP A 28 1.84 -10.86 49.69
CA ASP A 28 1.43 -9.53 50.14
C ASP A 28 1.16 -8.64 48.91
N TRP A 29 0.04 -7.93 48.95
CA TRP A 29 -0.30 -6.93 47.96
C TRP A 29 0.49 -5.67 48.31
N SER A 30 1.43 -5.29 47.46
CA SER A 30 2.05 -3.97 47.56
C SER A 30 2.38 -3.49 46.15
N ILE A 31 1.52 -2.57 45.73
CA ILE A 31 1.58 -1.75 44.54
C ILE A 31 3.03 -1.33 44.24
N THR A 32 3.64 -1.93 43.22
CA THR A 32 4.59 -1.19 42.40
C THR A 32 3.85 -0.85 41.12
N GLN A 33 3.41 0.40 41.01
CA GLN A 33 3.07 1.02 39.74
C GLN A 33 4.32 0.93 38.86
N ARG A 34 4.50 -0.19 38.14
CA ARG A 34 5.40 -0.24 37.01
C ARG A 34 4.85 0.80 36.04
N LYS A 35 5.44 1.99 36.03
CA LYS A 35 5.19 2.99 34.99
C LYS A 35 5.25 2.22 33.68
N LYS A 36 4.10 2.05 33.00
CA LYS A 36 4.09 1.54 31.64
C LYS A 36 5.12 2.39 30.90
N PRO A 37 6.19 1.82 30.33
CA PRO A 37 7.09 2.62 29.52
C PRO A 37 6.23 3.34 28.50
N ALA A 38 6.42 4.66 28.37
CA ALA A 38 5.68 5.44 27.40
C ALA A 38 5.82 4.74 26.04
N PRO A 39 4.72 4.60 25.26
CA PRO A 39 4.77 3.88 24.00
C PRO A 39 5.87 4.52 23.16
N VAL A 40 6.92 3.74 22.89
CA VAL A 40 7.99 4.15 21.99
C VAL A 40 7.30 4.39 20.65
N ARG A 41 7.24 5.64 20.19
CA ARG A 41 6.62 5.99 18.91
C ARG A 41 7.30 5.12 17.85
N ALA A 42 6.56 4.20 17.24
CA ALA A 42 7.12 3.36 16.20
C ALA A 42 7.61 4.27 15.06
N PRO A 43 8.66 3.87 14.32
CA PRO A 43 9.17 4.68 13.22
C PRO A 43 8.04 5.07 12.27
N VAL A 44 8.06 6.32 11.82
CA VAL A 44 6.98 6.92 11.02
C VAL A 44 6.58 6.10 9.79
N PHE A 45 7.54 5.39 9.18
CA PHE A 45 7.31 4.46 8.07
C PHE A 45 6.48 3.23 8.45
N TYR A 46 6.64 2.73 9.68
CA TYR A 46 5.92 1.56 10.19
C TYR A 46 4.42 1.84 10.31
N HIS A 47 4.06 3.05 10.76
CA HIS A 47 2.66 3.49 10.86
C HIS A 47 1.98 3.59 9.49
N ALA A 48 2.65 4.14 8.47
CA ALA A 48 2.11 4.23 7.12
C ALA A 48 1.92 2.84 6.47
N GLN A 49 2.88 1.93 6.67
CA GLN A 49 2.80 0.58 6.12
C GLN A 49 1.65 -0.22 6.76
N ILE A 50 1.46 -0.10 8.08
CA ILE A 50 0.32 -0.71 8.77
C ILE A 50 -1.00 -0.15 8.24
N ALA A 51 -1.11 1.17 8.02
CA ALA A 51 -2.32 1.80 7.53
C ALA A 51 -2.70 1.28 6.12
N CYS A 52 -1.74 1.15 5.21
CA CYS A 52 -1.96 0.56 3.87
C CYS A 52 -2.33 -0.93 3.89
N SER A 53 -1.98 -1.66 4.95
CA SER A 53 -2.35 -3.06 5.15
C SER A 53 -3.75 -3.25 5.76
N ARG A 54 -4.40 -2.17 6.21
CA ARG A 54 -5.76 -2.24 6.79
C ARG A 54 -6.83 -2.20 5.71
N ARG A 55 -7.97 -2.81 6.02
CA ARG A 55 -9.19 -2.71 5.21
C ARG A 55 -9.69 -1.27 5.14
N GLY A 56 -10.27 -0.88 4.01
CA GLY A 56 -10.93 0.41 3.86
C GLY A 56 -11.86 0.47 2.65
N VAL A 57 -12.66 1.53 2.62
CA VAL A 57 -13.64 1.86 1.57
C VAL A 57 -13.20 3.16 0.92
N ILE A 58 -13.37 3.27 -0.40
CA ILE A 58 -13.00 4.49 -1.11
C ILE A 58 -14.00 5.62 -0.82
N SER A 59 -13.47 6.80 -0.48
CA SER A 59 -14.27 8.01 -0.23
C SER A 59 -14.76 8.64 -1.54
N ARG A 60 -15.82 9.44 -1.45
CA ARG A 60 -16.32 10.25 -2.57
C ARG A 60 -15.33 11.40 -2.85
N PRO A 61 -14.99 11.70 -4.11
CA PRO A 61 -14.27 12.92 -4.43
C PRO A 61 -15.15 14.14 -4.12
N ASP A 62 -14.59 15.12 -3.41
CA ASP A 62 -15.20 16.41 -3.11
C ASP A 62 -15.31 17.29 -4.38
N HIS A 63 -14.39 17.10 -5.33
CA HIS A 63 -14.38 17.80 -6.62
C HIS A 63 -14.40 16.83 -7.80
N HIS A 64 -15.16 17.16 -8.84
CA HIS A 64 -15.15 16.43 -10.11
C HIS A 64 -13.81 16.63 -10.82
N LYS A 65 -12.88 15.68 -10.66
CA LYS A 65 -11.57 15.72 -11.31
C LYS A 65 -11.56 14.77 -12.52
N ALA A 66 -11.28 15.34 -13.68
CA ALA A 66 -11.15 14.59 -14.92
C ALA A 66 -9.75 14.00 -15.03
N TRP A 67 -9.69 12.72 -15.42
CA TRP A 67 -8.44 12.15 -15.92
C TRP A 67 -8.07 12.86 -17.23
N PRO A 68 -6.80 13.24 -17.44
CA PRO A 68 -6.42 13.96 -18.65
C PRO A 68 -6.67 13.11 -19.90
N ARG A 69 -6.99 13.73 -21.03
CA ARG A 69 -7.12 13.01 -22.31
C ARG A 69 -5.77 12.50 -22.83
N THR A 70 -4.67 13.14 -22.41
CA THR A 70 -3.30 12.77 -22.79
C THR A 70 -2.42 12.76 -21.56
N LEU A 71 -1.72 11.65 -21.33
CA LEU A 71 -0.66 11.55 -20.32
C LEU A 71 0.60 12.26 -20.82
N SER A 72 0.59 13.59 -20.82
CA SER A 72 1.77 14.38 -21.14
C SER A 72 2.75 14.34 -19.96
N THR A 73 3.96 13.86 -20.22
CA THR A 73 5.07 13.85 -19.25
C THR A 73 5.67 15.25 -19.01
N ALA A 74 5.23 16.24 -19.80
CA ALA A 74 5.66 17.64 -19.70
C ALA A 74 4.97 18.38 -18.55
N SER A 75 3.75 17.98 -18.17
CA SER A 75 3.08 18.58 -17.01
C SER A 75 3.70 18.07 -15.72
N SER A 76 4.25 18.97 -14.92
CA SER A 76 4.77 18.72 -13.56
C SER A 76 3.68 18.29 -12.56
N ILE A 77 2.46 18.00 -13.00
CA ILE A 77 1.27 17.82 -12.16
C ILE A 77 0.92 16.32 -12.11
N PRO A 78 0.90 15.69 -10.93
CA PRO A 78 0.36 14.35 -10.73
C PRO A 78 -1.06 14.21 -11.27
N PHE A 79 -1.37 13.09 -11.94
CA PHE A 79 -2.68 12.90 -12.55
C PHE A 79 -3.74 12.60 -11.49
N PRO A 80 -4.86 13.35 -11.43
CA PRO A 80 -5.95 13.05 -10.50
C PRO A 80 -6.62 11.72 -10.86
N ILE A 81 -7.14 11.03 -9.85
CA ILE A 81 -8.01 9.87 -10.10
C ILE A 81 -9.27 10.37 -10.82
N ALA A 82 -9.64 9.71 -11.92
CA ALA A 82 -10.86 10.02 -12.63
C ALA A 82 -12.06 9.79 -11.71
N THR A 83 -12.94 10.80 -11.56
CA THR A 83 -14.17 10.66 -10.77
C THR A 83 -15.01 9.45 -11.23
N ARG A 84 -15.09 9.19 -12.54
CA ARG A 84 -15.79 8.02 -13.08
C ARG A 84 -15.26 6.68 -12.53
N ILE A 85 -13.94 6.56 -12.38
CA ILE A 85 -13.32 5.35 -11.82
C ILE A 85 -13.50 5.31 -10.31
N ALA A 86 -13.36 6.44 -9.61
CA ALA A 86 -13.63 6.52 -8.17
C ALA A 86 -15.08 6.09 -7.84
N ASP A 87 -16.04 6.51 -8.65
CA ASP A 87 -17.45 6.16 -8.51
C ASP A 87 -17.72 4.67 -8.69
N GLN A 88 -17.04 4.01 -9.64
CA GLN A 88 -17.13 2.56 -9.84
C GLN A 88 -16.55 1.77 -8.66
N LEU A 89 -15.51 2.31 -8.02
CA LEU A 89 -14.85 1.66 -6.88
C LEU A 89 -15.56 1.98 -5.55
N ARG A 90 -16.49 2.94 -5.55
CA ARG A 90 -17.24 3.37 -4.38
C ARG A 90 -18.00 2.21 -3.74
N GLY A 91 -18.01 2.18 -2.41
CA GLY A 91 -18.68 1.14 -1.64
C GLY A 91 -18.00 -0.23 -1.67
N LYS A 92 -16.95 -0.42 -2.46
CA LYS A 92 -16.12 -1.62 -2.41
C LYS A 92 -15.15 -1.51 -1.24
N SER A 93 -15.06 -2.58 -0.45
CA SER A 93 -14.03 -2.72 0.57
C SER A 93 -12.83 -3.45 -0.01
N PHE A 94 -11.64 -2.95 0.29
CA PHE A 94 -10.38 -3.57 -0.11
C PHE A 94 -9.64 -4.10 1.10
N SER A 95 -9.00 -5.27 0.97
CA SER A 95 -8.20 -5.88 2.03
C SER A 95 -6.89 -5.15 2.30
N SER A 96 -6.36 -4.45 1.29
CA SER A 96 -5.13 -3.68 1.35
C SER A 96 -5.08 -2.66 0.21
N PHE A 97 -4.19 -1.67 0.33
CA PHE A 97 -3.91 -0.72 -0.74
C PHE A 97 -3.40 -1.40 -2.02
N GLY A 98 -2.68 -2.52 -1.88
CA GLY A 98 -2.24 -3.33 -3.02
C GLY A 98 -3.39 -3.96 -3.80
N ALA A 99 -4.46 -4.39 -3.11
CA ALA A 99 -5.68 -4.90 -3.75
C ALA A 99 -6.44 -3.79 -4.45
N PHE A 100 -6.59 -2.62 -3.79
CA PHE A 100 -7.16 -1.42 -4.41
C PHE A 100 -6.44 -1.04 -5.70
N ARG A 101 -5.10 -0.95 -5.66
CA ARG A 101 -4.27 -0.58 -6.82
C ARG A 101 -4.50 -1.52 -8.01
N LYS A 102 -4.62 -2.83 -7.77
CA LYS A 102 -4.91 -3.79 -8.84
C LYS A 102 -6.25 -3.52 -9.51
N VAL A 103 -7.30 -3.34 -8.70
CA VAL A 103 -8.66 -3.09 -9.22
C VAL A 103 -8.73 -1.74 -9.93
N PHE A 104 -8.05 -0.72 -9.42
CA PHE A 104 -7.95 0.59 -10.05
C PHE A 104 -7.44 0.53 -11.49
N TRP A 105 -6.31 -0.15 -11.73
CA TRP A 105 -5.75 -0.27 -13.09
C TRP A 105 -6.61 -1.12 -14.02
N ILE A 106 -7.30 -2.15 -13.49
CA ILE A 106 -8.27 -2.93 -14.27
C ILE A 106 -9.44 -2.05 -14.71
N SER A 107 -9.99 -1.24 -13.80
CA SER A 107 -11.08 -0.32 -14.12
C SER A 107 -10.69 0.70 -15.19
N LEU A 108 -9.46 1.23 -15.14
CA LEU A 108 -8.94 2.11 -16.20
C LEU A 108 -8.82 1.40 -17.55
N ALA A 109 -8.34 0.15 -17.57
CA ALA A 109 -8.19 -0.63 -18.79
C ALA A 109 -9.54 -1.01 -19.44
N ASN A 110 -10.60 -1.12 -18.63
CA ASN A 110 -11.95 -1.45 -19.10
C ASN A 110 -12.74 -0.22 -19.60
N ASP A 111 -12.29 0.99 -19.31
CA ASP A 111 -12.95 2.21 -19.78
C ASP A 111 -12.56 2.49 -21.25
N SER A 112 -13.55 2.64 -22.12
CA SER A 112 -13.34 2.78 -23.57
C SER A 112 -12.64 4.08 -23.98
N GLU A 113 -12.69 5.14 -23.17
CA GLU A 113 -12.03 6.42 -23.44
C GLU A 113 -10.63 6.45 -22.82
N LEU A 114 -10.50 5.98 -21.58
CA LEU A 114 -9.23 6.03 -20.85
C LEU A 114 -8.23 4.96 -21.30
N SER A 115 -8.71 3.80 -21.74
CA SER A 115 -7.86 2.72 -22.26
C SER A 115 -7.07 3.12 -23.51
N GLN A 116 -7.59 4.04 -24.32
CA GLN A 116 -6.96 4.49 -25.57
C GLN A 116 -5.60 5.17 -25.33
N GLN A 117 -5.33 5.63 -24.11
CA GLN A 117 -4.08 6.29 -23.73
C GLN A 117 -2.94 5.28 -23.49
N PHE A 118 -3.24 3.99 -23.40
CA PHE A 118 -2.26 2.95 -23.08
C PHE A 118 -1.96 2.07 -24.29
N SER A 119 -0.72 1.58 -24.36
CA SER A 119 -0.32 0.62 -25.38
C SER A 119 -0.96 -0.76 -25.15
N SER A 120 -1.12 -1.54 -26.22
CA SER A 120 -1.70 -2.90 -26.14
C SER A 120 -1.01 -3.82 -25.09
N PRO A 121 0.33 -3.84 -24.95
CA PRO A 121 0.99 -4.60 -23.89
C PRO A 121 0.62 -4.13 -22.47
N ASN A 122 0.45 -2.83 -22.29
CA ASN A 122 0.04 -2.25 -21.00
C ASN A 122 -1.41 -2.62 -20.68
N LEU A 123 -2.32 -2.52 -21.66
CA LEU A 123 -3.72 -2.94 -21.51
C LEU A 123 -3.83 -4.42 -21.14
N SER A 124 -3.08 -5.29 -21.84
CA SER A 124 -3.04 -6.72 -21.52
C SER A 124 -2.53 -6.98 -20.09
N SER A 125 -1.51 -6.25 -19.66
CA SER A 125 -0.93 -6.41 -18.31
C SER A 125 -1.89 -5.96 -17.21
N MET A 126 -2.57 -4.83 -17.43
CA MET A 126 -3.60 -4.33 -16.51
C MET A 126 -4.78 -5.30 -16.42
N ALA A 127 -5.30 -5.77 -17.57
CA ALA A 127 -6.40 -6.73 -17.63
C ALA A 127 -6.08 -8.07 -16.95
N LYS A 128 -4.84 -8.57 -17.10
CA LYS A 128 -4.34 -9.80 -16.46
C LYS A 128 -4.01 -9.64 -14.97
N ARG A 129 -4.30 -8.49 -14.36
CA ARG A 129 -4.03 -8.18 -12.94
C ARG A 129 -2.52 -8.23 -12.59
N LEU A 130 -1.65 -8.08 -13.59
CA LEU A 130 -0.20 -8.20 -13.40
C LEU A 130 0.39 -6.96 -12.73
N GLY A 131 -0.25 -5.80 -12.87
CA GLY A 131 0.18 -4.60 -12.18
C GLY A 131 -0.18 -3.30 -12.89
N PRO A 132 0.37 -2.17 -12.42
CA PRO A 132 0.30 -0.89 -13.12
C PRO A 132 0.91 -0.96 -14.53
N PRO A 133 0.46 -0.10 -15.45
CA PRO A 133 1.05 0.02 -16.77
C PRO A 133 2.49 0.54 -16.68
N ALA A 134 3.32 0.20 -17.68
CA ALA A 134 4.65 0.78 -17.81
C ALA A 134 4.55 2.25 -18.22
N ALA A 135 5.30 3.12 -17.53
CA ALA A 135 5.47 4.51 -17.92
C ALA A 135 6.34 4.64 -19.19
N PRO A 136 6.32 5.79 -19.89
CA PRO A 136 7.26 6.06 -20.96
C PRO A 136 8.71 5.91 -20.49
N LYS A 137 9.60 5.40 -21.36
CA LYS A 137 11.01 5.12 -20.99
C LYS A 137 11.75 6.34 -20.44
N SER A 138 11.44 7.54 -20.94
CA SER A 138 12.00 8.82 -20.48
C SER A 138 11.65 9.18 -19.02
N GLU A 139 10.63 8.53 -18.46
CA GLU A 139 10.09 8.75 -17.12
C GLU A 139 10.40 7.59 -16.16
N HIS A 140 11.21 6.62 -16.60
CA HIS A 140 11.71 5.55 -15.75
C HIS A 140 12.74 6.11 -14.77
N ALA A 141 12.81 5.50 -13.59
CA ALA A 141 13.81 5.81 -12.58
C ALA A 141 14.50 4.52 -12.12
N GLY A 142 15.61 4.18 -12.79
CA GLY A 142 16.34 2.93 -12.56
C GLY A 142 15.44 1.72 -12.79
N LYS A 143 15.22 0.90 -11.75
CA LYS A 143 14.36 -0.30 -11.81
C LYS A 143 12.86 0.02 -11.73
N ARG A 144 12.48 1.26 -11.41
CA ARG A 144 11.07 1.68 -11.31
C ARG A 144 10.61 2.15 -12.68
N ILE A 145 9.82 1.31 -13.34
CA ILE A 145 9.36 1.52 -14.73
C ILE A 145 7.85 1.73 -14.86
N ALA A 146 7.07 1.38 -13.83
CA ALA A 146 5.61 1.39 -13.90
C ALA A 146 5.02 2.61 -13.21
N PHE A 147 3.80 3.00 -13.59
CA PHE A 147 3.07 4.05 -12.89
C PHE A 147 2.82 3.69 -11.42
N GLU A 148 2.84 4.70 -10.58
CA GLU A 148 2.68 4.56 -9.13
C GLU A 148 1.54 5.46 -8.65
N LEU A 149 0.91 5.06 -7.53
CA LEU A 149 -0.11 5.88 -6.87
C LEU A 149 0.55 6.57 -5.68
N HIS A 150 0.47 7.90 -5.65
CA HIS A 150 1.03 8.77 -4.63
C HIS A 150 -0.10 9.38 -3.78
N HIS A 151 0.12 9.43 -2.47
CA HIS A 151 -0.74 10.15 -1.52
C HIS A 151 -0.26 11.60 -1.43
N VAL A 152 -1.11 12.57 -1.78
CA VAL A 152 -0.81 14.02 -1.73
C VAL A 152 -0.52 14.44 -0.30
N GLU A 153 -1.47 14.19 0.60
CA GLU A 153 -1.25 14.20 2.02
C GLU A 153 -0.74 12.81 2.44
N LEU A 154 0.54 12.78 2.81
CA LEU A 154 1.19 11.56 3.23
C LEU A 154 0.44 10.93 4.42
N ILE A 155 0.30 9.62 4.41
CA ILE A 155 -0.35 8.86 5.49
C ILE A 155 0.33 9.13 6.84
N LYS A 156 1.64 9.40 6.82
CA LYS A 156 2.40 9.75 8.02
C LYS A 156 1.92 11.05 8.70
N ASN A 157 1.34 11.95 7.92
CA ASN A 157 0.81 13.24 8.38
C ASN A 157 -0.68 13.15 8.74
N GLY A 158 -1.31 11.97 8.62
CA GLY A 158 -2.74 11.78 8.87
C GLY A 158 -3.58 11.64 7.60
N GLY A 159 -2.96 11.69 6.42
CA GLY A 159 -3.68 11.56 5.14
C GLY A 159 -4.44 10.25 5.00
N ALA A 160 -5.64 10.33 4.42
CA ALA A 160 -6.51 9.19 4.22
C ALA A 160 -5.96 8.22 3.16
N VAL A 161 -5.96 6.91 3.47
CA VAL A 161 -5.37 5.87 2.59
C VAL A 161 -6.19 5.64 1.32
N TYR A 162 -7.52 5.67 1.46
CA TYR A 162 -8.49 5.32 0.40
C TYR A 162 -9.32 6.54 -0.05
N ASP A 163 -8.83 7.74 0.19
CA ASP A 163 -9.47 8.93 -0.35
C ASP A 163 -9.02 9.15 -1.81
N ALA A 164 -9.98 9.19 -2.73
CA ALA A 164 -9.73 9.41 -4.14
C ALA A 164 -9.10 10.79 -4.42
N ASP A 165 -9.43 11.80 -3.61
CA ASP A 165 -8.85 13.13 -3.75
C ASP A 165 -7.44 13.23 -3.19
N ASN A 166 -7.10 12.38 -2.21
CA ASN A 166 -5.75 12.25 -1.69
C ASN A 166 -4.83 11.43 -2.61
N LEU A 167 -5.35 10.77 -3.65
CA LEU A 167 -4.57 9.88 -4.51
C LEU A 167 -4.28 10.48 -5.88
N ARG A 168 -3.05 10.28 -6.37
CA ARG A 168 -2.61 10.70 -7.70
C ARG A 168 -1.81 9.62 -8.41
N ALA A 169 -1.99 9.48 -9.71
CA ALA A 169 -1.12 8.65 -10.53
C ALA A 169 0.11 9.45 -10.98
N VAL A 170 1.30 8.90 -10.76
CA VAL A 170 2.58 9.55 -11.05
C VAL A 170 3.53 8.60 -11.76
N THR A 171 4.45 9.16 -12.56
CA THR A 171 5.56 8.40 -13.12
C THR A 171 6.66 8.20 -12.05
N PRO A 172 7.48 7.14 -12.14
CA PRO A 172 8.56 6.90 -11.19
C PRO A 172 9.52 8.07 -11.03
N ARG A 173 9.96 8.67 -12.14
CA ARG A 173 10.87 9.81 -12.14
C ARG A 173 10.28 11.01 -11.40
N ARG A 174 8.99 11.29 -11.62
CA ARG A 174 8.27 12.37 -10.91
C ARG A 174 7.99 12.03 -9.46
N HIS A 175 7.72 10.77 -9.14
CA HIS A 175 7.49 10.37 -7.75
C HIS A 175 8.73 10.55 -6.89
N ILE A 176 9.94 10.37 -7.45
CA ILE A 176 11.19 10.70 -6.73
C ILE A 176 11.27 12.20 -6.43
N VAL A 177 11.00 13.04 -7.43
CA VAL A 177 11.02 14.51 -7.26
C VAL A 177 9.97 14.96 -6.23
N SER A 178 8.76 14.42 -6.30
CA SER A 178 7.67 14.76 -5.36
C SER A 178 7.91 14.29 -3.93
N ASN A 179 8.68 13.21 -3.74
CA ASN A 179 9.03 12.71 -2.41
C ASN A 179 10.25 13.42 -1.79
N GLY A 180 10.95 14.24 -2.58
CA GLY A 180 12.12 15.02 -2.17
C GLY A 180 11.79 16.51 -2.06
N ILE A 181 11.02 16.87 -1.04
CA ILE A 181 11.12 18.19 -0.40
C ILE A 181 12.28 18.11 0.59
#